data_AF-A0A9X3DQL9-F1
#
_entry.id   AF-A0A9X3DQL9-F1
#
_cell.length_a   1.000
_cell.length_b   1.000
_cell.length_c   1.000
_cell.angle_alpha   90.00
_cell.angle_beta   90.00
_cell.angle_gamma   90.00
#
_symmetry.space_group_name_H-M   'P 1'
#
loop_
_entity.id
_entity.type
_entity.pdbx_description
1 polymer ?
#
loop_
_entity_poly.entity_id
_entity_poly.type
_entity_poly.pdbx_seq_one_letter_code
_entity_poly.pdbx_strand_id
1 'polypeptide(L)'
;MKLHILYLLIALLASGCTEGSQNNKTENLTKDYKDITTYTSKADLESAAKENDPEAIFVLGSMYATGEGAEVNQKRAFELFEQAAKLGSSNAMLQLGLIYRNGNNYIKKDDRKALEWFEAGAKKGNPSAIHNVGLAYYKGVGVKEDRSKAFKYFIQSAQLGLLQSQTIVASQLYRGDGVTKNLSESFKWSMKAAEQGDVESQNDIGISYEKGEGVDQDPTQALIWFEKAAKNGNIEAQYNAALKYYSGGGVIQNYDKSIKYAEMAASNGNKPAVELLLNIYSDENNPKYNPEKANYWKPKLE
;
A
#
# COMPACT_ATOMS: atom_id res chain seq x y z
N MET A 1 -30.99 16.04 8.63
CA MET A 1 -29.65 15.92 9.24
C MET A 1 -28.97 14.74 8.56
N LYS A 2 -28.13 14.97 7.54
CA LYS A 2 -27.42 13.90 6.84
C LYS A 2 -26.45 13.27 7.82
N LEU A 3 -26.70 12.04 8.24
CA LEU A 3 -25.71 11.25 8.97
C LEU A 3 -24.49 11.19 8.03
N HIS A 4 -23.42 11.91 8.36
CA HIS A 4 -22.12 11.57 7.81
C HIS A 4 -21.80 10.23 8.46
N ILE A 5 -22.17 9.13 7.80
CA ILE A 5 -21.47 7.85 7.97
C ILE A 5 -20.09 8.15 7.42
N LEU A 6 -19.28 8.74 8.29
CA LEU A 6 -18.01 9.36 7.97
C LEU A 6 -17.08 8.21 7.62
N TYR A 7 -16.61 8.23 6.36
CA TYR A 7 -15.33 7.69 5.91
C TYR A 7 -14.40 7.29 7.06
N LEU A 8 -14.45 6.02 7.48
CA LEU A 8 -13.33 5.23 7.99
C LEU A 8 -13.84 3.81 8.32
N LEU A 9 -13.86 2.91 7.34
CA LEU A 9 -13.88 1.46 7.61
C LEU A 9 -12.47 1.01 8.01
N ILE A 10 -11.89 1.67 9.02
CA ILE A 10 -10.55 1.40 9.57
C ILE A 10 -10.66 1.22 11.09
N ALA A 11 -10.04 0.14 11.57
CA ALA A 11 -9.96 -0.38 12.93
C ALA A 11 -11.18 -1.27 13.30
N LEU A 12 -11.08 -2.55 13.63
CA LEU A 12 -10.03 -3.32 14.32
C LEU A 12 -10.29 -4.82 14.10
N LEU A 13 -9.31 -5.57 13.60
CA LEU A 13 -8.91 -6.92 14.10
C LEU A 13 -7.50 -7.23 13.57
N ALA A 14 -6.56 -6.30 13.77
CA ALA A 14 -5.14 -6.57 13.70
C ALA A 14 -4.52 -6.18 15.05
N SER A 15 -4.85 -6.96 16.09
CA SER A 15 -4.13 -6.95 17.36
C SER A 15 -3.71 -8.37 17.69
N GLY A 16 -2.43 -8.66 17.48
CA GLY A 16 -1.84 -9.97 17.71
C GLY A 16 -0.38 -10.04 17.26
N CYS A 17 0.49 -9.45 18.10
CA CYS A 17 1.94 -9.71 18.21
C CYS A 17 2.89 -9.03 17.21
N THR A 18 3.53 -7.96 17.67
CA THR A 18 4.92 -7.63 17.32
C THR A 18 5.88 -8.48 18.15
N GLU A 19 6.83 -9.14 17.50
CA GLU A 19 8.28 -9.09 17.82
C GLU A 19 9.07 -9.87 16.76
N GLY A 20 10.05 -9.21 16.11
CA GLY A 20 11.01 -9.86 15.22
C GLY A 20 11.31 -9.14 13.89
N SER A 21 12.03 -8.01 13.96
CA SER A 21 12.84 -7.37 12.88
C SER A 21 12.13 -6.57 11.76
N GLN A 22 11.95 -5.27 12.06
CA GLN A 22 12.33 -4.10 11.23
C GLN A 22 11.93 -4.07 9.74
N ASN A 23 10.64 -3.77 9.49
CA ASN A 23 10.16 -2.61 8.71
C ASN A 23 8.63 -2.67 8.67
N ASN A 24 8.02 -2.34 9.81
CA ASN A 24 6.58 -2.26 9.97
C ASN A 24 6.05 -0.98 9.31
N LYS A 25 5.78 -1.03 8.01
CA LYS A 25 4.59 -0.35 7.48
C LYS A 25 3.46 -1.35 7.65
N THR A 26 2.66 -1.19 8.69
CA THR A 26 1.33 -1.81 8.81
C THR A 26 0.49 -1.33 7.64
N GLU A 27 0.59 -2.00 6.51
CA GLU A 27 -0.17 -1.68 5.30
C GLU A 27 -1.66 -1.88 5.59
N ASN A 28 -2.38 -0.76 5.68
CA ASN A 28 -3.82 -0.70 5.79
C ASN A 28 -4.45 -1.46 4.59
N LEU A 29 -4.87 -2.71 4.83
CA LEU A 29 -5.71 -3.54 3.94
C LEU A 29 -7.12 -2.94 3.69
N THR A 30 -7.37 -1.72 4.15
CA THR A 30 -8.70 -1.19 4.45
C THR A 30 -9.08 0.05 3.63
N LYS A 31 -8.19 0.56 2.78
CA LYS A 31 -8.49 1.75 1.95
C LYS A 31 -9.33 1.47 0.70
N ASP A 32 -9.51 0.20 0.33
CA ASP A 32 -10.11 -0.20 -0.96
C ASP A 32 -11.52 -0.81 -0.84
N TYR A 33 -12.24 -0.61 0.28
CA TYR A 33 -13.67 -0.87 0.31
C TYR A 33 -14.36 0.22 -0.53
N LYS A 34 -14.73 -0.13 -1.77
CA LYS A 34 -15.56 0.73 -2.62
C LYS A 34 -16.80 1.21 -1.83
N ASP A 35 -17.02 2.52 -1.91
CA ASP A 35 -18.16 3.29 -1.38
C ASP A 35 -19.41 2.45 -1.09
N ILE A 36 -19.75 2.29 0.19
CA ILE A 36 -21.05 1.76 0.65
C ILE A 36 -22.05 2.92 0.81
N THR A 37 -22.05 3.85 -0.15
CA THR A 37 -22.89 5.07 -0.15
C THR A 37 -24.37 4.79 -0.41
N THR A 38 -24.82 3.54 -0.27
CA THR A 38 -26.18 3.10 -0.60
C THR A 38 -27.20 3.41 0.49
N TYR A 39 -26.81 3.55 1.76
CA TYR A 39 -27.77 3.74 2.86
C TYR A 39 -27.72 5.16 3.44
N THR A 40 -28.86 5.85 3.45
CA THR A 40 -28.98 7.25 3.87
C THR A 40 -29.21 7.43 5.38
N SER A 41 -29.55 6.36 6.10
CA SER A 41 -29.75 6.36 7.55
C SER A 41 -29.63 4.95 8.14
N LYS A 42 -29.50 4.85 9.47
CA LYS A 42 -29.54 3.58 10.19
C LYS A 42 -30.87 2.83 10.00
N ALA A 43 -31.98 3.56 9.92
CA ALA A 43 -33.30 2.96 9.69
C ALA A 43 -33.40 2.33 8.29
N ASP A 44 -32.85 3.00 7.27
CA ASP A 44 -32.81 2.46 5.90
C ASP A 44 -31.94 1.20 5.83
N LEU A 45 -30.77 1.23 6.49
CA LEU A 45 -29.88 0.08 6.61
C LEU A 45 -30.58 -1.11 7.29
N GLU A 46 -31.23 -0.87 8.43
CA GLU A 46 -31.96 -1.91 9.16
C GLU A 46 -33.16 -2.45 8.36
N SER A 47 -33.84 -1.60 7.58
CA SER A 47 -34.91 -2.04 6.68
C SER A 47 -34.37 -2.94 5.57
N ALA A 48 -33.31 -2.51 4.88
CA ALA A 48 -32.68 -3.31 3.82
C ALA A 48 -32.16 -4.65 4.36
N ALA A 49 -31.57 -4.67 5.56
CA ALA A 49 -31.12 -5.90 6.19
C ALA A 49 -32.28 -6.86 6.53
N LYS A 50 -33.45 -6.34 6.94
CA LYS A 50 -34.66 -7.16 7.14
C LYS A 50 -35.17 -7.77 5.83
N GLU A 51 -34.93 -7.10 4.72
CA GLU A 51 -35.24 -7.58 3.36
C GLU A 51 -34.17 -8.54 2.80
N ASN A 52 -33.20 -8.96 3.63
CA ASN A 52 -32.08 -9.83 3.26
C ASN A 52 -31.14 -9.21 2.21
N ASP A 53 -30.99 -7.89 2.20
CA ASP A 53 -29.91 -7.27 1.44
C ASP A 53 -28.55 -7.70 2.03
N PRO A 54 -27.69 -8.39 1.24
CA PRO A 54 -26.45 -8.96 1.75
C PRO A 54 -25.43 -7.89 2.19
N GLU A 55 -25.40 -6.73 1.55
CA GLU A 55 -24.46 -5.66 1.90
C GLU A 55 -24.96 -4.87 3.12
N ALA A 56 -26.27 -4.72 3.29
CA ALA A 56 -26.85 -4.12 4.49
C ALA A 56 -26.55 -4.98 5.74
N ILE A 57 -26.73 -6.30 5.62
CA ILE A 57 -26.39 -7.24 6.69
C ILE A 57 -24.89 -7.21 6.98
N PHE A 58 -24.05 -7.15 5.95
CA PHE A 58 -22.60 -7.00 6.11
C PHE A 58 -22.22 -5.71 6.85
N VAL A 59 -22.82 -4.57 6.50
CA VAL A 59 -22.57 -3.29 7.18
C VAL A 59 -23.02 -3.36 8.64
N LEU A 60 -24.20 -3.93 8.94
CA LEU A 60 -24.62 -4.15 10.34
C LEU A 60 -23.63 -5.04 11.11
N GLY A 61 -23.14 -6.11 10.48
CA GLY A 61 -22.09 -6.94 11.06
C GLY A 61 -20.83 -6.14 11.40
N SER A 62 -20.43 -5.24 10.49
CA SER A 62 -19.28 -4.35 10.69
C SER A 62 -19.52 -3.36 11.84
N MET A 63 -20.71 -2.78 11.96
CA MET A 63 -21.08 -1.91 13.08
C MET A 63 -20.93 -2.61 14.44
N TYR A 64 -21.38 -3.87 14.55
CA TYR A 64 -21.18 -4.66 15.77
C TYR A 64 -19.70 -5.05 15.99
N ALA A 65 -18.92 -5.21 14.93
CA ALA A 65 -17.49 -5.52 15.05
C ALA A 65 -16.67 -4.32 15.56
N THR A 66 -16.99 -3.11 15.10
CA THR A 66 -16.24 -1.87 15.39
C THR A 66 -16.78 -1.07 16.56
N GLY A 67 -18.07 -1.22 16.88
CA GLY A 67 -18.78 -0.38 17.86
C GLY A 67 -19.32 0.93 17.27
N GLU A 68 -19.26 1.11 15.96
CA GLU A 68 -19.79 2.31 15.30
C GLU A 68 -21.32 2.21 15.20
N GLY A 69 -22.03 3.02 16.00
CA GLY A 69 -23.50 3.06 15.99
C GLY A 69 -24.20 1.85 16.62
N ALA A 70 -23.44 0.93 17.24
CA ALA A 70 -23.91 -0.20 18.03
C ALA A 70 -22.88 -0.54 19.13
N GLU A 71 -23.29 -1.22 20.20
CA GLU A 71 -22.34 -1.77 21.17
C GLU A 71 -21.53 -2.91 20.54
N VAL A 72 -20.22 -2.97 20.83
CA VAL A 72 -19.33 -4.00 20.28
C VAL A 72 -19.84 -5.40 20.65
N ASN A 73 -20.06 -6.24 19.64
CA ASN A 73 -20.50 -7.60 19.81
C ASN A 73 -19.94 -8.51 18.71
N GLN A 74 -18.80 -9.14 19.00
CA GLN A 74 -18.06 -9.98 18.05
C GLN A 74 -18.84 -11.22 17.60
N LYS A 75 -19.62 -11.83 18.51
CA LYS A 75 -20.46 -12.98 18.17
C LYS A 75 -21.54 -12.57 17.18
N ARG A 76 -22.23 -11.46 17.46
CA ARG A 76 -23.29 -10.95 16.58
C ARG A 76 -22.75 -10.52 15.22
N ALA A 77 -21.58 -9.86 15.19
CA ALA A 77 -20.89 -9.52 13.96
C ALA A 77 -20.61 -10.76 13.10
N PHE A 78 -20.06 -11.82 13.71
CA PHE A 78 -19.79 -13.08 13.01
C PHE A 78 -21.06 -13.71 12.43
N GLU A 79 -22.14 -13.81 13.19
CA GLU A 79 -23.44 -14.33 12.71
C GLU A 79 -23.97 -13.55 11.50
N LEU A 80 -23.87 -12.22 11.53
CA LEU A 80 -24.28 -11.35 10.44
C LEU A 80 -23.38 -11.52 9.22
N PHE A 81 -22.07 -11.66 9.39
CA PHE A 81 -21.18 -11.98 8.28
C PHE A 81 -21.49 -13.35 7.66
N GLU A 82 -21.78 -14.38 8.46
CA GLU A 82 -22.21 -15.67 7.92
C GLU A 82 -23.52 -15.55 7.13
N GLN A 83 -24.48 -14.78 7.62
CA GLN A 83 -25.75 -14.54 6.93
C GLN A 83 -25.52 -13.80 5.60
N ALA A 84 -24.77 -12.69 5.63
CA ALA A 84 -24.44 -11.90 4.43
C ALA A 84 -23.67 -12.72 3.40
N ALA A 85 -22.71 -13.54 3.83
CA ALA A 85 -21.92 -14.40 2.95
C ALA A 85 -22.81 -15.47 2.28
N LYS A 86 -23.76 -16.07 3.00
CA LYS A 86 -24.75 -17.01 2.43
C LYS A 86 -25.63 -16.35 1.37
N LEU A 87 -25.94 -15.07 1.55
CA LEU A 87 -26.70 -14.24 0.59
C LEU A 87 -25.82 -13.69 -0.54
N GLY A 88 -24.52 -13.97 -0.53
CA GLY A 88 -23.60 -13.68 -1.63
C GLY A 88 -22.72 -12.45 -1.44
N SER A 89 -22.72 -11.80 -0.27
CA SER A 89 -21.80 -10.69 0.01
C SER A 89 -20.36 -11.18 -0.03
N SER A 90 -19.60 -10.69 -1.01
CA SER A 90 -18.18 -11.01 -1.15
C SER A 90 -17.32 -10.33 -0.07
N ASN A 91 -17.79 -9.19 0.47
CA ASN A 91 -17.16 -8.50 1.60
C ASN A 91 -17.30 -9.29 2.89
N ALA A 92 -18.48 -9.89 3.14
CA ALA A 92 -18.67 -10.77 4.28
C ALA A 92 -17.81 -12.04 4.18
N MET A 93 -17.67 -12.63 2.99
CA MET A 93 -16.76 -13.76 2.75
C MET A 93 -15.30 -13.37 3.07
N LEU A 94 -14.85 -12.19 2.64
CA LEU A 94 -13.53 -11.66 3.00
C LEU A 94 -13.38 -11.55 4.53
N GLN A 95 -14.36 -10.96 5.23
CA GLN A 95 -14.29 -10.80 6.70
C GLN A 95 -14.24 -12.14 7.43
N LEU A 96 -15.05 -13.12 7.02
CA LEU A 96 -15.00 -14.46 7.61
C LEU A 96 -13.60 -15.08 7.43
N GLY A 97 -13.00 -14.92 6.25
CA GLY A 97 -11.63 -15.32 6.01
C GLY A 97 -10.62 -14.66 6.95
N LEU A 98 -10.74 -13.34 7.18
CA LEU A 98 -9.88 -12.60 8.11
C LEU A 98 -10.08 -13.04 9.57
N ILE A 99 -11.33 -13.28 9.99
CA ILE A 99 -11.66 -13.75 11.33
C ILE A 99 -11.05 -15.13 11.58
N TYR A 100 -11.18 -16.07 10.65
CA TYR A 100 -10.56 -17.38 10.79
C TYR A 100 -9.03 -17.32 10.73
N ARG A 101 -8.45 -16.46 9.89
CA ARG A 101 -6.99 -16.32 9.78
C ARG A 101 -6.36 -15.82 11.08
N ASN A 102 -7.01 -14.86 11.74
CA ASN A 102 -6.47 -14.23 12.92
C ASN A 102 -6.88 -14.98 14.20
N GLY A 103 -8.09 -15.55 14.21
CA GLY A 103 -8.77 -16.00 15.41
C GLY A 103 -9.15 -14.84 16.34
N ASN A 104 -9.96 -15.13 17.34
CA ASN A 104 -10.26 -14.26 18.48
C ASN A 104 -10.76 -15.11 19.66
N ASN A 105 -11.23 -14.47 20.73
CA ASN A 105 -11.72 -15.16 21.93
C ASN A 105 -12.92 -16.10 21.69
N TYR A 106 -13.63 -15.95 20.57
CA TYR A 106 -14.81 -16.73 20.20
C TYR A 106 -14.54 -17.73 19.07
N ILE A 107 -13.72 -17.34 18.10
CA ILE A 107 -13.41 -18.12 16.91
C ILE A 107 -11.92 -18.51 16.95
N LYS A 108 -11.63 -19.80 17.03
CA LYS A 108 -10.25 -20.28 16.96
C LYS A 108 -9.67 -19.98 15.57
N LYS A 109 -8.40 -19.59 15.55
CA LYS A 109 -7.64 -19.47 14.32
C LYS A 109 -7.68 -20.78 13.53
N ASP A 110 -7.95 -20.69 12.24
CA ASP A 110 -8.00 -21.81 11.29
C ASP A 110 -7.65 -21.31 9.89
N ASP A 111 -6.39 -21.55 9.48
CA ASP A 111 -5.88 -21.08 8.19
C ASP A 111 -6.55 -21.79 6.99
N ARG A 112 -7.04 -23.02 7.16
CA ARG A 112 -7.74 -23.74 6.09
C ARG A 112 -9.11 -23.13 5.84
N LYS A 113 -9.89 -22.90 6.90
CA LYS A 113 -11.19 -22.22 6.78
C LYS A 113 -11.04 -20.79 6.30
N ALA A 114 -9.99 -20.10 6.72
CA ALA A 114 -9.68 -18.77 6.21
C ALA A 114 -9.54 -18.78 4.68
N LEU A 115 -8.74 -19.73 4.16
CA LEU A 115 -8.54 -19.91 2.72
C LEU A 115 -9.85 -20.25 2.00
N GLU A 116 -10.68 -21.14 2.54
CA GLU A 116 -11.99 -21.47 1.95
C GLU A 116 -12.89 -20.23 1.77
N TRP A 117 -12.93 -19.36 2.77
CA TRP A 117 -13.69 -18.11 2.69
C TRP A 117 -13.08 -17.10 1.73
N PHE A 118 -11.75 -16.97 1.69
CA PHE A 118 -11.08 -16.15 0.69
C PHE A 118 -11.33 -16.67 -0.73
N GLU A 119 -11.30 -17.98 -0.96
CA GLU A 119 -11.63 -18.58 -2.26
C GLU A 119 -13.10 -18.35 -2.64
N ALA A 120 -14.02 -18.40 -1.68
CA ALA A 120 -15.43 -18.06 -1.92
C ALA A 120 -15.60 -16.59 -2.34
N GLY A 121 -14.98 -15.65 -1.62
CA GLY A 121 -14.98 -14.23 -1.99
C GLY A 121 -14.29 -13.96 -3.32
N ALA A 122 -13.20 -14.68 -3.61
CA ALA A 122 -12.47 -14.57 -4.86
C ALA A 122 -13.30 -15.03 -6.07
N LYS A 123 -14.08 -16.11 -5.94
CA LYS A 123 -15.03 -16.56 -6.98
C LYS A 123 -16.11 -15.52 -7.28
N LYS A 124 -16.39 -14.61 -6.34
CA LYS A 124 -17.32 -13.47 -6.51
C LYS A 124 -16.62 -12.20 -7.01
N GLY A 125 -15.33 -12.26 -7.32
CA GLY A 125 -14.58 -11.14 -7.87
C GLY A 125 -14.12 -10.11 -6.83
N ASN A 126 -14.13 -10.43 -5.53
CA ASN A 126 -13.63 -9.50 -4.52
C ASN A 126 -12.09 -9.37 -4.61
N PRO A 127 -11.55 -8.18 -4.95
CA PRO A 127 -10.12 -8.02 -5.21
C PRO A 127 -9.25 -8.33 -3.98
N SER A 128 -9.71 -7.98 -2.79
CA SER A 128 -9.01 -8.26 -1.53
C SER A 128 -9.07 -9.74 -1.16
N ALA A 129 -10.16 -10.43 -1.44
CA ALA A 129 -10.24 -11.88 -1.24
C ALA A 129 -9.30 -12.62 -2.20
N ILE A 130 -9.29 -12.24 -3.49
CA ILE A 130 -8.35 -12.76 -4.50
C ILE A 130 -6.90 -12.56 -4.03
N HIS A 131 -6.56 -11.36 -3.54
CA HIS A 131 -5.24 -11.06 -2.99
C HIS A 131 -4.88 -11.99 -1.81
N ASN A 132 -5.81 -12.22 -0.88
CA ASN A 132 -5.56 -13.09 0.26
C ASN A 132 -5.40 -14.57 -0.12
N VAL A 133 -6.08 -15.04 -1.18
CA VAL A 133 -5.78 -16.36 -1.77
C VAL A 133 -4.35 -16.38 -2.32
N GLY A 134 -3.92 -15.32 -3.01
CA GLY A 134 -2.55 -15.16 -3.46
C GLY A 134 -1.53 -15.26 -2.32
N LEU A 135 -1.77 -14.54 -1.20
CA LEU A 135 -0.92 -14.60 -0.01
C LEU A 135 -0.86 -16.00 0.61
N ALA A 136 -1.97 -16.73 0.63
CA ALA A 136 -2.03 -18.10 1.16
C ALA A 136 -1.11 -19.04 0.37
N TYR A 137 -1.17 -19.00 -0.98
CA TYR A 137 -0.24 -19.77 -1.83
C TYR A 137 1.20 -19.26 -1.74
N TYR A 138 1.41 -17.95 -1.60
CA TYR A 138 2.76 -17.38 -1.50
C TYR A 138 3.48 -17.79 -0.20
N LYS A 139 2.75 -17.89 0.91
CA LYS A 139 3.30 -18.21 2.25
C LYS A 139 3.10 -19.66 2.67
N GLY A 140 2.36 -20.46 1.90
CA GLY A 140 1.96 -21.82 2.29
C GLY A 140 1.03 -21.87 3.51
N VAL A 141 0.15 -20.87 3.67
CA VAL A 141 -0.77 -20.77 4.83
C VAL A 141 -2.09 -21.43 4.47
N GLY A 142 -2.44 -22.52 5.16
CA GLY A 142 -3.64 -23.30 4.85
C GLY A 142 -3.56 -24.07 3.53
N VAL A 143 -2.44 -24.02 2.80
CA VAL A 143 -2.19 -24.74 1.54
C VAL A 143 -0.68 -24.92 1.35
N LYS A 144 -0.25 -25.84 0.49
CA LYS A 144 1.18 -25.93 0.13
C LYS A 144 1.60 -24.66 -0.61
N GLU A 145 2.79 -24.14 -0.30
CA GLU A 145 3.37 -22.99 -1.00
C GLU A 145 3.47 -23.27 -2.51
N ASP A 146 3.02 -22.30 -3.31
CA ASP A 146 3.09 -22.30 -4.77
C ASP A 146 3.14 -20.85 -5.27
N ARG A 147 4.35 -20.35 -5.52
CA ARG A 147 4.56 -18.97 -5.94
C ARG A 147 4.00 -18.65 -7.32
N SER A 148 3.99 -19.63 -8.23
CA SER A 148 3.42 -19.45 -9.57
C SER A 148 1.90 -19.38 -9.52
N LYS A 149 1.26 -20.14 -8.65
CA LYS A 149 -0.17 -20.01 -8.40
C LYS A 149 -0.51 -18.72 -7.65
N ALA A 150 0.32 -18.30 -6.69
CA ALA A 150 0.18 -17.01 -6.02
C ALA A 150 0.21 -15.85 -7.02
N PHE A 151 1.19 -15.83 -7.94
CA PHE A 151 1.29 -14.80 -8.98
C PHE A 151 0.00 -14.69 -9.82
N LYS A 152 -0.64 -15.82 -10.16
CA LYS A 152 -1.92 -15.83 -10.89
C LYS A 152 -3.06 -15.15 -10.13
N TYR A 153 -3.10 -15.27 -8.80
CA TYR A 153 -4.09 -14.55 -8.01
C TYR A 153 -3.73 -13.08 -7.84
N PHE A 154 -2.45 -12.75 -7.60
CA PHE A 154 -2.02 -11.36 -7.49
C PHE A 154 -2.29 -10.58 -8.78
N ILE A 155 -2.00 -11.14 -9.96
CA ILE A 155 -2.30 -10.46 -11.23
C ILE A 155 -3.80 -10.23 -11.43
N GLN A 156 -4.66 -11.20 -11.06
CA GLN A 156 -6.11 -11.03 -11.11
C GLN A 156 -6.59 -9.89 -10.20
N SER A 157 -6.08 -9.84 -8.96
CA SER A 157 -6.43 -8.78 -8.00
C SER A 157 -5.89 -7.40 -8.46
N ALA A 158 -4.67 -7.37 -9.00
CA ALA A 158 -4.04 -6.17 -9.54
C ALA A 158 -4.81 -5.60 -10.75
N GLN A 159 -5.32 -6.47 -11.63
CA GLN A 159 -6.18 -6.11 -12.76
C GLN A 159 -7.49 -5.46 -12.32
N LEU A 160 -7.99 -5.80 -11.13
CA LEU A 160 -9.16 -5.17 -10.51
C LEU A 160 -8.84 -3.85 -9.79
N GLY A 161 -7.57 -3.41 -9.83
CA GLY A 161 -7.14 -2.12 -9.32
C GLY A 161 -6.52 -2.16 -7.92
N LEU A 162 -6.47 -3.31 -7.24
CA LEU A 162 -5.97 -3.37 -5.86
C LEU A 162 -4.49 -2.99 -5.80
N LEU A 163 -4.18 -1.89 -5.12
CA LEU A 163 -2.85 -1.28 -5.11
C LEU A 163 -1.79 -2.27 -4.59
N GLN A 164 -2.06 -2.97 -3.48
CA GLN A 164 -1.10 -3.92 -2.89
C GLN A 164 -0.79 -5.09 -3.83
N SER A 165 -1.76 -5.51 -4.65
CA SER A 165 -1.50 -6.54 -5.66
C SER A 165 -0.68 -6.00 -6.82
N GLN A 166 -0.88 -4.74 -7.23
CA GLN A 166 -0.07 -4.12 -8.29
C GLN A 166 1.41 -4.02 -7.90
N THR A 167 1.70 -3.59 -6.66
CA THR A 167 3.07 -3.51 -6.16
C THR A 167 3.73 -4.88 -6.03
N ILE A 168 2.99 -5.90 -5.55
CA ILE A 168 3.48 -7.29 -5.50
C ILE A 168 3.78 -7.83 -6.90
N VAL A 169 2.85 -7.66 -7.85
CA VAL A 169 3.04 -8.13 -9.23
C VAL A 169 4.28 -7.49 -9.85
N ALA A 170 4.45 -6.18 -9.69
CA ALA A 170 5.64 -5.48 -10.16
C ALA A 170 6.92 -6.09 -9.55
N SER A 171 6.97 -6.24 -8.23
CA SER A 171 8.12 -6.84 -7.52
C SER A 171 8.42 -8.28 -7.99
N GLN A 172 7.39 -9.11 -8.18
CA GLN A 172 7.55 -10.48 -8.66
C GLN A 172 8.09 -10.54 -10.09
N LEU A 173 7.61 -9.66 -10.99
CA LEU A 173 8.13 -9.54 -12.36
C LEU A 173 9.55 -8.98 -12.37
N TYR A 174 9.90 -8.05 -11.47
CA TYR A 174 11.24 -7.51 -11.34
C TYR A 174 12.26 -8.58 -10.91
N ARG A 175 11.88 -9.41 -9.93
CA ARG A 175 12.75 -10.42 -9.31
C ARG A 175 12.70 -11.78 -10.02
N GLY A 176 11.67 -12.05 -10.81
CA GLY A 176 11.39 -13.39 -11.35
C GLY A 176 10.89 -14.37 -10.28
N ASP A 177 10.09 -13.89 -9.33
CA ASP A 177 9.62 -14.70 -8.19
C ASP A 177 8.25 -15.33 -8.46
N GLY A 178 8.23 -16.64 -8.70
CA GLY A 178 7.01 -17.36 -9.12
C GLY A 178 6.60 -17.11 -10.57
N VAL A 179 7.29 -16.22 -11.28
CA VAL A 179 7.07 -15.86 -12.69
C VAL A 179 8.40 -15.61 -13.38
N THR A 180 8.48 -15.74 -14.70
CA THR A 180 9.68 -15.31 -15.44
C THR A 180 9.90 -13.81 -15.28
N LYS A 181 11.14 -13.42 -14.95
CA LYS A 181 11.53 -12.01 -14.82
C LYS A 181 11.19 -11.23 -16.10
N ASN A 182 10.50 -10.09 -15.93
CA ASN A 182 10.12 -9.21 -17.03
C ASN A 182 10.07 -7.76 -16.55
N LEU A 183 11.15 -7.01 -16.82
CA LEU A 183 11.29 -5.63 -16.37
C LEU A 183 10.28 -4.67 -17.03
N SER A 184 9.94 -4.89 -18.30
CA SER A 184 8.98 -4.02 -18.99
C SER A 184 7.57 -4.16 -18.43
N GLU A 185 7.14 -5.38 -18.11
CA GLU A 185 5.85 -5.59 -17.49
C GLU A 185 5.86 -5.13 -16.01
N SER A 186 6.98 -5.35 -15.30
CA SER A 186 7.18 -4.78 -13.96
C SER A 186 6.97 -3.26 -13.95
N PHE A 187 7.61 -2.56 -14.89
CA PHE A 187 7.49 -1.10 -15.03
C PHE A 187 6.03 -0.66 -15.21
N LYS A 188 5.27 -1.34 -16.08
CA LYS A 188 3.84 -1.03 -16.29
C LYS A 188 3.00 -1.21 -15.02
N TRP A 189 3.25 -2.24 -14.22
CA TRP A 189 2.54 -2.45 -12.96
C TRP A 189 2.94 -1.45 -11.88
N SER A 190 4.23 -1.14 -11.76
CA SER A 190 4.70 -0.03 -10.91
C SER A 190 4.09 1.31 -11.32
N MET A 191 3.93 1.55 -12.62
CA MET A 191 3.32 2.79 -13.12
C MET A 191 1.86 2.91 -12.66
N LYS A 192 1.08 1.84 -12.78
CA LYS A 192 -0.31 1.79 -12.28
C LYS A 192 -0.38 2.10 -10.78
N ALA A 193 0.52 1.53 -9.98
CA ALA A 193 0.60 1.81 -8.54
C ALA A 193 0.99 3.28 -8.26
N ALA A 194 1.98 3.80 -8.98
CA ALA A 194 2.45 5.19 -8.85
C ALA A 194 1.38 6.23 -9.24
N GLU A 195 0.56 5.92 -10.25
CA GLU A 195 -0.61 6.71 -10.68
C GLU A 195 -1.72 6.74 -9.63
N GLN A 196 -1.89 5.66 -8.86
CA GLN A 196 -2.79 5.60 -7.70
C GLN A 196 -2.25 6.32 -6.45
N GLY A 197 -1.05 6.92 -6.55
CA GLY A 197 -0.46 7.71 -5.47
C GLY A 197 0.50 6.93 -4.57
N ASP A 198 0.85 5.69 -4.91
CA ASP A 198 1.88 4.96 -4.14
C ASP A 198 3.24 5.63 -4.27
N VAL A 199 3.73 6.10 -3.13
CA VAL A 199 4.87 7.00 -3.04
C VAL A 199 6.19 6.27 -3.32
N GLU A 200 6.29 5.00 -2.92
CA GLU A 200 7.47 4.17 -3.23
C GLU A 200 7.50 3.84 -4.72
N SER A 201 6.37 3.44 -5.32
CA SER A 201 6.28 3.20 -6.76
C SER A 201 6.60 4.45 -7.58
N GLN A 202 6.21 5.65 -7.11
CA GLN A 202 6.62 6.91 -7.76
C GLN A 202 8.15 7.07 -7.80
N ASN A 203 8.84 6.75 -6.70
CA ASN A 203 10.30 6.77 -6.67
C ASN A 203 10.90 5.69 -7.59
N ASP A 204 10.37 4.47 -7.56
CA ASP A 204 10.84 3.35 -8.39
C ASP A 204 10.68 3.62 -9.89
N ILE A 205 9.61 4.31 -10.29
CA ILE A 205 9.44 4.78 -11.67
C ILE A 205 10.50 5.81 -12.03
N GLY A 206 10.83 6.72 -11.12
CA GLY A 206 11.95 7.65 -11.30
C GLY A 206 13.28 6.91 -11.51
N ILE A 207 13.57 5.89 -10.70
CA ILE A 207 14.76 5.04 -10.83
C ILE A 207 14.77 4.29 -12.16
N SER A 208 13.61 3.77 -12.58
CA SER A 208 13.47 3.01 -13.82
C SER A 208 13.81 3.86 -15.04
N TYR A 209 13.30 5.10 -15.09
CA TYR A 209 13.68 6.06 -16.14
C TYR A 209 15.14 6.51 -16.04
N GLU A 210 15.70 6.65 -14.84
CA GLU A 210 17.11 7.04 -14.67
C GLU A 210 18.07 5.98 -15.20
N LYS A 211 17.73 4.70 -15.01
CA LYS A 211 18.59 3.56 -15.37
C LYS A 211 18.23 2.88 -16.69
N GLY A 212 17.08 3.19 -17.27
CA GLY A 212 16.52 2.46 -18.41
C GLY A 212 16.07 1.04 -18.05
N GLU A 213 15.57 0.83 -16.83
CA GLU A 213 15.10 -0.49 -16.37
C GLU A 213 13.64 -0.72 -16.78
N GLY A 214 13.43 -1.55 -17.82
CA GLY A 214 12.08 -1.88 -18.31
C GLY A 214 11.39 -0.80 -19.15
N VAL A 215 12.05 0.35 -19.28
CA VAL A 215 11.67 1.51 -20.10
C VAL A 215 12.95 2.13 -20.67
N ASP A 216 12.86 2.90 -21.75
CA ASP A 216 14.01 3.67 -22.24
C ASP A 216 14.46 4.70 -21.19
N GLN A 217 15.77 4.94 -21.13
CA GLN A 217 16.34 5.91 -20.21
C GLN A 217 15.85 7.32 -20.55
N ASP A 218 15.27 8.00 -19.58
CA ASP A 218 14.80 9.39 -19.71
C ASP A 218 15.04 10.17 -18.41
N PRO A 219 16.14 10.93 -18.33
CA PRO A 219 16.49 11.68 -17.11
C PRO A 219 15.50 12.81 -16.79
N THR A 220 14.72 13.28 -17.77
CA THR A 220 13.68 14.29 -17.55
C THR A 220 12.45 13.66 -16.88
N GLN A 221 12.01 12.50 -17.37
CA GLN A 221 10.94 11.73 -16.71
C GLN A 221 11.36 11.28 -15.31
N ALA A 222 12.60 10.81 -15.16
CA ALA A 222 13.15 10.44 -13.85
C ALA A 222 12.98 11.57 -12.83
N LEU A 223 13.41 12.79 -13.20
CA LEU A 223 13.26 13.97 -12.35
C LEU A 223 11.80 14.28 -12.02
N ILE A 224 10.88 14.24 -13.00
CA ILE A 224 9.46 14.50 -12.78
C ILE A 224 8.88 13.55 -11.72
N TRP A 225 9.20 12.26 -11.81
CA TRP A 225 8.72 11.25 -10.86
C TRP A 225 9.38 11.38 -9.49
N PHE A 226 10.68 11.68 -9.43
CA PHE A 226 11.35 11.99 -8.17
C PHE A 226 10.74 13.20 -7.47
N GLU A 227 10.46 14.30 -8.20
CA GLU A 227 9.80 15.47 -7.60
C GLU A 227 8.38 15.14 -7.11
N LYS A 228 7.64 14.28 -7.82
CA LYS A 228 6.30 13.83 -7.41
C LYS A 228 6.36 13.03 -6.10
N ALA A 229 7.24 12.01 -6.02
CA ALA A 229 7.45 11.22 -4.81
C ALA A 229 7.98 12.09 -3.64
N ALA A 230 8.90 13.02 -3.92
CA ALA A 230 9.50 13.91 -2.94
C ALA A 230 8.47 14.84 -2.29
N LYS A 231 7.53 15.39 -3.09
CA LYS A 231 6.40 16.20 -2.60
C LYS A 231 5.45 15.40 -1.69
N ASN A 232 5.37 14.09 -1.90
CA ASN A 232 4.59 13.16 -1.08
C ASN A 232 5.41 12.56 0.08
N GLY A 233 6.59 13.12 0.39
CA GLY A 233 7.37 12.77 1.57
C GLY A 233 8.36 11.61 1.39
N ASN A 234 8.59 11.13 0.16
CA ASN A 234 9.62 10.11 -0.06
C ASN A 234 11.02 10.71 0.12
N ILE A 235 11.75 10.23 1.14
CA ILE A 235 13.07 10.74 1.50
C ILE A 235 14.12 10.39 0.43
N GLU A 236 14.08 9.17 -0.10
CA GLU A 236 15.00 8.74 -1.17
C GLU A 236 14.76 9.54 -2.45
N ALA A 237 13.51 9.81 -2.81
CA ALA A 237 13.19 10.62 -3.98
C ALA A 237 13.59 12.09 -3.81
N GLN A 238 13.51 12.64 -2.59
CA GLN A 238 14.05 13.97 -2.29
C GLN A 238 15.56 13.99 -2.56
N TYR A 239 16.30 12.99 -2.07
CA TYR A 239 17.74 12.88 -2.36
C TYR A 239 18.02 12.69 -3.86
N ASN A 240 17.27 11.82 -4.55
CA ASN A 240 17.43 11.58 -5.98
C ASN A 240 17.17 12.86 -6.80
N ALA A 241 16.09 13.60 -6.50
CA ALA A 241 15.82 14.89 -7.13
C ALA A 241 16.95 15.90 -6.88
N ALA A 242 17.50 15.93 -5.66
CA ALA A 242 18.65 16.77 -5.33
C ALA A 242 19.87 16.44 -6.19
N LEU A 243 20.23 15.16 -6.31
CA LEU A 243 21.34 14.69 -7.14
C LEU A 243 21.16 15.04 -8.63
N LYS A 244 19.94 14.92 -9.16
CA LYS A 244 19.65 15.31 -10.55
C LYS A 244 19.90 16.81 -10.77
N TYR A 245 19.43 17.66 -9.85
CA TYR A 245 19.66 19.10 -9.94
C TYR A 245 21.12 19.49 -9.67
N TYR A 246 21.84 18.75 -8.82
CA TYR A 246 23.27 18.96 -8.55
C TYR A 246 24.13 18.64 -9.77
N SER A 247 23.91 17.49 -10.39
CA SER A 247 24.75 17.02 -11.52
C SER A 247 24.41 17.71 -12.84
N GLY A 248 23.14 18.10 -13.05
CA GLY A 248 22.67 18.51 -14.38
C GLY A 248 22.69 17.38 -15.42
N GLY A 249 22.80 16.12 -14.99
CA GLY A 249 22.84 14.96 -15.88
C GLY A 249 21.50 14.77 -16.61
N GLY A 250 21.41 15.28 -17.84
CA GLY A 250 20.21 15.20 -18.68
C GLY A 250 19.10 16.20 -18.31
N VAL A 251 19.38 17.15 -17.40
CA VAL A 251 18.49 18.25 -16.99
C VAL A 251 19.33 19.50 -16.68
N ILE A 252 18.72 20.69 -16.62
CA ILE A 252 19.47 21.91 -16.28
C ILE A 252 19.93 21.85 -14.82
N GLN A 253 21.24 21.99 -14.59
CA GLN A 253 21.81 22.09 -13.24
C GLN A 253 21.18 23.25 -12.47
N ASN A 254 20.82 23.02 -11.21
CA ASN A 254 20.21 24.02 -10.35
C ASN A 254 20.56 23.79 -8.87
N TYR A 255 21.59 24.48 -8.39
CA TYR A 255 22.02 24.31 -7.00
C TYR A 255 20.97 24.71 -5.97
N ASP A 256 20.13 25.73 -6.23
CA ASP A 256 19.08 26.15 -5.29
C ASP A 256 18.03 25.05 -5.09
N LYS A 257 17.59 24.41 -6.19
CA LYS A 257 16.69 23.26 -6.11
C LYS A 257 17.37 22.04 -5.51
N SER A 258 18.63 21.78 -5.87
CA SER A 258 19.43 20.71 -5.27
C SER A 258 19.48 20.84 -3.76
N ILE A 259 19.90 22.01 -3.26
CA ILE A 259 19.95 22.32 -1.83
C ILE A 259 18.58 22.13 -1.21
N LYS A 260 17.52 22.69 -1.79
CA LYS A 260 16.16 22.57 -1.25
C LYS A 260 15.74 21.11 -1.02
N TYR A 261 15.88 20.25 -2.02
CA TYR A 261 15.50 18.85 -1.88
C TYR A 261 16.46 18.07 -0.96
N ALA A 262 17.76 18.39 -0.98
CA ALA A 262 18.73 17.77 -0.07
C ALA A 262 18.46 18.16 1.39
N GLU A 263 18.11 19.41 1.69
CA GLU A 263 17.74 19.87 3.03
C GLU A 263 16.47 19.17 3.52
N MET A 264 15.49 18.91 2.64
CA MET A 264 14.30 18.11 2.97
C MET A 264 14.66 16.67 3.39
N ALA A 265 15.50 16.00 2.59
CA ALA A 265 15.92 14.63 2.87
C ALA A 265 16.81 14.55 4.13
N ALA A 266 17.78 15.47 4.25
CA ALA A 266 18.72 15.55 5.36
C ALA A 266 18.03 15.84 6.70
N SER A 267 16.99 16.68 6.70
CA SER A 267 16.18 16.96 7.90
C SER A 267 15.42 15.72 8.40
N ASN A 268 15.26 14.70 7.54
CA ASN A 268 14.67 13.40 7.89
C ASN A 268 15.75 12.31 8.07
N GLY A 269 17.01 12.69 8.29
CA GLY A 269 18.10 11.76 8.62
C GLY A 269 18.77 11.07 7.42
N ASN A 270 18.48 11.49 6.18
CA ASN A 270 19.19 10.95 5.01
C ASN A 270 20.64 11.45 4.98
N LYS A 271 21.58 10.59 5.41
CA LYS A 271 23.02 10.89 5.45
C LYS A 271 23.60 11.23 4.07
N PRO A 272 23.27 10.52 2.97
CA PRO A 272 23.74 10.90 1.64
C PRO A 272 23.35 12.34 1.22
N ALA A 273 22.17 12.81 1.63
CA ALA A 273 21.75 14.18 1.41
C ALA A 273 22.55 15.19 2.25
N VAL A 274 22.91 14.84 3.48
CA VAL A 274 23.83 15.65 4.30
C VAL A 274 25.21 15.74 3.62
N GLU A 275 25.75 14.63 3.11
CA GLU A 275 27.02 14.61 2.35
C GLU A 275 26.94 15.51 1.11
N LEU A 276 25.84 15.44 0.37
CA LEU A 276 25.62 16.30 -0.80
C LEU A 276 25.62 17.79 -0.41
N LEU A 277 24.96 18.16 0.69
CA LEU A 277 24.97 19.54 1.19
C LEU A 277 26.37 19.99 1.58
N LEU A 278 27.16 19.13 2.22
CA LEU A 278 28.55 19.42 2.54
C LEU A 278 29.40 19.61 1.28
N ASN A 279 29.25 18.75 0.28
CA ASN A 279 29.96 18.88 -0.99
C ASN A 279 29.63 20.22 -1.68
N ILE A 280 28.38 20.68 -1.62
CA ILE A 280 27.98 21.98 -2.17
C ILE A 280 28.54 23.14 -1.35
N TYR A 281 28.42 23.09 -0.02
CA TYR A 281 28.74 24.21 0.85
C TYR A 281 30.24 24.33 1.19
N SER A 282 31.04 23.26 1.03
CA SER A 282 32.47 23.25 1.34
C SER A 282 33.38 23.46 0.12
N ASP A 283 32.86 23.39 -1.10
CA ASP A 283 33.64 23.63 -2.31
C ASP A 283 33.73 25.13 -2.62
N GLU A 284 34.91 25.73 -2.45
CA GLU A 284 35.18 27.16 -2.71
C GLU A 284 34.90 27.58 -4.16
N ASN A 285 34.88 26.62 -5.10
CA ASN A 285 34.57 26.88 -6.51
C ASN A 285 33.07 26.79 -6.81
N ASN A 286 32.26 26.28 -5.87
CA ASN A 286 30.83 26.18 -6.05
C ASN A 286 30.16 27.56 -5.85
N PRO A 287 29.23 27.99 -6.72
CA PRO A 287 28.54 29.28 -6.54
C PRO A 287 27.69 29.35 -5.26
N LYS A 288 27.45 28.23 -4.58
CA LYS A 288 26.76 28.15 -3.29
C LYS A 288 27.70 27.87 -2.12
N TYR A 289 29.02 28.00 -2.29
CA TYR A 289 30.00 27.89 -1.19
C TYR A 289 29.54 28.67 0.05
N ASN A 290 29.50 27.98 1.19
CA ASN A 290 29.07 28.55 2.46
C ASN A 290 29.60 27.73 3.65
N PRO A 291 30.78 28.07 4.21
CA PRO A 291 31.42 27.27 5.26
C PRO A 291 30.61 27.26 6.58
N GLU A 292 29.80 28.28 6.86
CA GLU A 292 28.92 28.31 8.04
C GLU A 292 27.83 27.24 7.92
N LYS A 293 27.18 27.14 6.76
CA LYS A 293 26.20 26.08 6.49
C LYS A 293 26.83 24.70 6.45
N ALA A 294 28.04 24.57 5.92
CA ALA A 294 28.77 23.31 5.99
C ALA A 294 28.97 22.87 7.45
N ASN A 295 29.42 23.78 8.32
CA ASN A 295 29.57 23.51 9.75
C ASN A 295 28.25 23.19 10.46
N TYR A 296 27.12 23.75 10.00
CA TYR A 296 25.80 23.37 10.50
C TYR A 296 25.41 21.93 10.15
N TRP A 297 25.71 21.47 8.93
CA TRP A 297 25.32 20.14 8.46
C TRP A 297 26.29 19.04 8.92
N LYS A 298 27.58 19.36 9.10
CA LYS A 298 28.64 18.39 9.43
C LYS A 298 28.33 17.48 10.63
N PRO A 299 27.82 17.96 11.78
CA PRO A 299 27.50 17.10 12.92
C PRO A 299 26.34 16.14 12.69
N LYS A 300 25.54 16.33 11.63
CA LYS A 300 24.36 15.50 11.32
C LYS A 300 24.72 14.23 10.52
N LEU A 301 26.01 14.00 10.24
CA LEU A 301 26.51 12.75 9.65
C LEU A 301 26.79 11.66 10.69
N GLU A 302 27.04 12.05 11.94
CA GLU A 302 27.33 11.15 13.06
C GLU A 302 26.05 10.39 13.46
#